data_AF-A0A5N6EI64-F1
#
_entry.id   AF-A0A5N6EI64-F1
#
_cell.length_a   1.000
_cell.length_b   1.000
_cell.length_c   1.000
_cell.angle_alpha   90.00
_cell.angle_beta   90.00
_cell.angle_gamma   90.00
#
_symmetry.space_group_name_H-M   'P 1'
#
loop_
_entity.id
_entity.type
_entity.pdbx_description
1 polymer ?
#
loop_
_entity_poly.entity_id
_entity_poly.type
_entity_poly.pdbx_seq_one_letter_code
_entity_poly.pdbx_strand_id
1 'polypeptide(L)'
;MTSILVDCVKLNYVIGKYGHQTKHIHATTKTKEVREWVNQISQLEYTQAVYVLKKDNALFAGKDIQKRYNETVIWKIIMKGAELLNTATLPAAKGPLDEFTMAEKVAAKNFMEEAGYGTSAANQRLWRNLWKNLFQMREAGIDRILFYRTKEFDTYCKEYPKANEITLLDTVLSWEDAYGPQIEQLEKRAIKWSEGDFTGKVYLEEPHVAQKLEVPGSSWNDASKMWISRDEESASRLAEPKVGLPTQLWSPYDNHTISELSKNKSIFISLIPTDNGHLSVCPIVPVREGDFLGVFAGMIRFSENFDPFYGIRGPGQRLWLDYSQITGTLNQMRVSQPGGYANVRLQWELVNKEDETQSGVSWRVSVRADRAIMPFQEIIRAAPQKEQGYDLHAIDFL
;
A
#
# COMPACT_ATOMS: atom_id res chain seq x y z
N MET A 1 3.92 10.26 -4.87
CA MET A 1 4.19 8.90 -4.37
C MET A 1 3.05 8.29 -3.57
N THR A 2 2.51 8.94 -2.53
CA THR A 2 1.42 8.36 -1.71
C THR A 2 0.22 7.87 -2.54
N SER A 3 -0.23 8.66 -3.52
CA SER A 3 -1.36 8.28 -4.39
C SER A 3 -1.10 7.00 -5.17
N ILE A 4 0.12 6.83 -5.70
CA ILE A 4 0.58 5.65 -6.44
C ILE A 4 0.56 4.42 -5.53
N LEU A 5 1.07 4.54 -4.29
CA LEU A 5 1.08 3.44 -3.32
C LEU A 5 -0.33 3.03 -2.89
N VAL A 6 -1.22 4.01 -2.70
CA VAL A 6 -2.64 3.74 -2.39
C VAL A 6 -3.34 3.07 -3.56
N ASP A 7 -3.12 3.51 -4.79
CA ASP A 7 -3.68 2.87 -5.99
C ASP A 7 -3.14 1.44 -6.18
N CYS A 8 -1.85 1.21 -5.89
CA CYS A 8 -1.25 -0.13 -5.87
C CYS A 8 -2.00 -1.06 -4.91
N VAL A 9 -2.22 -0.65 -3.67
CA VAL A 9 -2.96 -1.46 -2.69
C VAL A 9 -4.38 -1.72 -3.15
N LYS A 10 -5.12 -0.66 -3.52
CA LYS A 10 -6.53 -0.78 -3.93
C LYS A 10 -6.71 -1.76 -5.07
N LEU A 11 -5.88 -1.64 -6.11
CA LEU A 11 -5.95 -2.52 -7.27
C LEU A 11 -5.65 -3.96 -6.88
N ASN A 12 -4.49 -4.21 -6.27
CA ASN A 12 -4.03 -5.57 -6.01
C ASN A 12 -4.91 -6.28 -5.00
N TYR A 13 -5.46 -5.55 -4.03
CA TYR A 13 -6.48 -6.09 -3.13
C TYR A 13 -7.73 -6.54 -3.91
N VAL A 14 -8.24 -5.68 -4.81
CA VAL A 14 -9.44 -5.98 -5.60
C VAL A 14 -9.20 -7.13 -6.59
N ILE A 15 -8.02 -7.16 -7.22
CA ILE A 15 -7.60 -8.25 -8.12
C ILE A 15 -7.46 -9.56 -7.35
N GLY A 16 -6.81 -9.57 -6.18
CA GLY A 16 -6.68 -10.81 -5.41
C GLY A 16 -8.04 -11.33 -4.93
N LYS A 17 -8.96 -10.43 -4.55
CA LYS A 17 -10.31 -10.84 -4.09
C LYS A 17 -11.24 -11.34 -5.20
N TYR A 18 -11.16 -10.75 -6.40
CA TYR A 18 -12.17 -10.97 -7.46
C TYR A 18 -11.58 -11.41 -8.82
N GLY A 19 -10.28 -11.27 -9.02
CA GLY A 19 -9.60 -11.41 -10.31
C GLY A 19 -9.10 -12.81 -10.66
N HIS A 20 -8.98 -13.74 -9.71
CA HIS A 20 -8.46 -15.10 -9.98
C HIS A 20 -9.40 -16.00 -10.79
N GLN A 21 -10.62 -15.56 -11.09
CA GLN A 21 -11.53 -16.30 -11.95
C GLN A 21 -11.52 -15.72 -13.37
N THR A 22 -10.68 -16.28 -14.23
CA THR A 22 -10.68 -16.17 -15.71
C THR A 22 -11.96 -16.75 -16.35
N LYS A 23 -13.12 -16.61 -15.70
CA LYS A 23 -14.42 -16.86 -16.32
C LYS A 23 -14.89 -15.58 -16.99
N HIS A 24 -15.17 -15.71 -18.30
CA HIS A 24 -15.76 -14.74 -19.22
C HIS A 24 -16.50 -13.62 -18.49
N ILE A 25 -15.83 -12.47 -18.36
CA ILE A 25 -16.48 -11.22 -17.99
C ILE A 25 -17.07 -10.64 -19.27
N HIS A 26 -18.28 -10.10 -19.18
CA HIS A 26 -19.02 -9.58 -20.33
C HIS A 26 -18.45 -8.23 -20.80
N ALA A 27 -17.32 -8.26 -21.49
CA ALA A 27 -16.75 -7.10 -22.15
C ALA A 27 -17.31 -7.02 -23.58
N THR A 28 -18.31 -6.17 -23.79
CA THR A 28 -18.94 -5.97 -25.10
C THR A 28 -19.15 -4.49 -25.40
N THR A 29 -19.01 -4.13 -26.66
CA THR A 29 -19.37 -2.80 -27.18
C THR A 29 -20.80 -2.76 -27.74
N LYS A 30 -21.50 -3.90 -27.76
CA LYS A 30 -22.86 -4.00 -28.29
C LYS A 30 -23.88 -3.61 -27.23
N THR A 31 -24.61 -2.53 -27.49
CA THR A 31 -25.59 -1.95 -26.56
C THR A 31 -26.71 -2.91 -26.15
N LYS A 32 -27.12 -3.83 -27.04
CA LYS A 32 -28.12 -4.87 -26.73
C LYS A 32 -27.62 -5.83 -25.65
N GLU A 33 -26.40 -6.32 -25.81
CA GLU A 33 -25.76 -7.24 -24.88
C GLU A 33 -25.49 -6.56 -23.53
N VAL A 34 -25.17 -5.26 -23.50
CA VAL A 34 -25.07 -4.47 -22.26
C VAL A 34 -26.41 -4.43 -21.53
N ARG A 35 -27.52 -4.17 -22.23
CA ARG A 35 -28.86 -4.12 -21.62
C ARG A 35 -29.29 -5.48 -21.09
N GLU A 36 -29.03 -6.55 -21.84
CA GLU A 36 -29.31 -7.93 -21.41
C GLU A 36 -28.55 -8.28 -20.13
N TRP A 37 -27.28 -7.88 -20.02
CA TRP A 37 -26.47 -8.09 -18.82
C TRP A 37 -27.02 -7.37 -17.58
N VAL A 38 -27.41 -6.10 -17.71
CA VAL A 38 -28.02 -5.35 -16.61
C VAL A 38 -29.32 -6.02 -16.12
N ASN A 39 -30.15 -6.51 -17.05
CA ASN A 39 -31.35 -7.24 -16.70
C ASN A 39 -31.03 -8.56 -15.97
N GLN A 40 -29.98 -9.28 -16.38
CA GLN A 40 -29.54 -10.51 -15.70
C GLN A 40 -29.09 -10.22 -14.26
N ILE A 41 -28.29 -9.16 -14.04
CA ILE A 41 -27.87 -8.77 -12.69
C ILE A 41 -29.08 -8.43 -11.81
N SER A 42 -30.08 -7.72 -12.33
CA SER A 42 -31.27 -7.34 -11.55
C SER A 42 -32.14 -8.52 -11.10
N GLN A 43 -31.97 -9.69 -11.72
CA GLN A 43 -32.68 -10.92 -11.37
C GLN A 43 -31.93 -11.78 -10.34
N LEU A 44 -30.68 -11.41 -10.00
CA LEU A 44 -29.88 -12.14 -9.01
C LEU A 44 -30.29 -11.74 -7.59
N GLU A 45 -30.12 -12.69 -6.66
CA GLU A 45 -30.20 -12.41 -5.23
C GLU A 45 -29.15 -11.39 -4.79
N TYR A 46 -29.44 -10.62 -3.73
CA TYR A 46 -28.62 -9.48 -3.31
C TYR A 46 -27.12 -9.80 -3.21
N THR A 47 -26.75 -10.88 -2.53
CA THR A 47 -25.35 -11.27 -2.32
C THR A 47 -24.66 -11.63 -3.64
N GLN A 48 -25.35 -12.28 -4.56
CA GLN A 48 -24.85 -12.64 -5.87
C GLN A 48 -24.73 -11.41 -6.78
N ALA A 49 -25.73 -10.53 -6.79
CA ALA A 49 -25.69 -9.27 -7.54
C ALA A 49 -24.52 -8.39 -7.09
N VAL A 50 -24.33 -8.22 -5.77
CA VAL A 50 -23.20 -7.47 -5.20
C VAL A 50 -21.87 -8.10 -5.60
N TYR A 51 -21.76 -9.43 -5.54
CA TYR A 51 -20.53 -10.12 -5.95
C TYR A 51 -20.20 -9.90 -7.43
N VAL A 52 -21.17 -10.02 -8.32
CA VAL A 52 -21.01 -9.77 -9.76
C VAL A 52 -20.58 -8.33 -10.02
N LEU A 53 -21.23 -7.35 -9.38
CA LEU A 53 -20.86 -5.93 -9.53
C LEU A 53 -19.44 -5.63 -9.03
N LYS A 54 -19.02 -6.25 -7.91
CA LYS A 54 -17.64 -6.09 -7.41
C LYS A 54 -16.60 -6.67 -8.38
N LYS A 55 -16.93 -7.79 -9.06
CA LYS A 55 -16.09 -8.36 -10.10
C LYS A 55 -16.00 -7.47 -11.34
N ASP A 56 -17.11 -6.93 -11.82
CA ASP A 56 -17.12 -5.99 -12.95
C ASP A 56 -16.28 -4.75 -12.64
N ASN A 57 -16.45 -4.16 -11.45
CA ASN A 57 -15.64 -3.03 -10.98
C ASN A 57 -14.14 -3.36 -10.93
N ALA A 58 -13.77 -4.57 -10.51
CA ALA A 58 -12.38 -5.03 -10.52
C ALA A 58 -11.78 -5.04 -11.94
N LEU A 59 -12.54 -5.54 -12.92
CA LEU A 59 -12.12 -5.54 -14.31
C LEU A 59 -11.96 -4.11 -14.85
N PHE A 60 -12.92 -3.23 -14.58
CA PHE A 60 -12.84 -1.84 -15.04
C PHE A 60 -11.61 -1.12 -14.46
N ALA A 61 -11.30 -1.34 -13.18
CA ALA A 61 -10.07 -0.80 -12.57
C ALA A 61 -8.80 -1.30 -13.29
N GLY A 62 -8.74 -2.60 -13.60
CA GLY A 62 -7.64 -3.17 -14.39
C GLY A 62 -7.55 -2.58 -15.81
N LYS A 63 -8.69 -2.36 -16.48
CA LYS A 63 -8.76 -1.73 -17.80
C LYS A 63 -8.33 -0.26 -17.77
N ASP A 64 -8.68 0.48 -16.74
CA ASP A 64 -8.25 1.87 -16.57
C ASP A 64 -6.73 1.99 -16.37
N ILE A 65 -6.11 1.03 -15.68
CA ILE A 65 -4.65 0.95 -15.58
C ILE A 65 -4.03 0.58 -16.92
N GLN A 66 -4.56 -0.44 -17.59
CA GLN A 66 -4.09 -0.81 -18.93
C GLN A 66 -4.13 0.39 -19.88
N LYS A 67 -5.23 1.16 -19.86
CA LYS A 67 -5.39 2.37 -20.66
C LYS A 67 -4.30 3.39 -20.34
N ARG A 68 -4.08 3.71 -19.05
CA ARG A 68 -3.01 4.64 -18.62
C ARG A 68 -1.64 4.12 -19.05
N TYR A 69 -1.33 2.87 -18.77
CA TYR A 69 -0.03 2.28 -19.09
C TYR A 69 0.24 2.25 -20.60
N ASN A 70 -0.79 2.03 -21.45
CA ASN A 70 -0.66 2.16 -22.90
C ASN A 70 -0.23 3.56 -23.35
N GLU A 71 -0.53 4.62 -22.60
CA GLU A 71 -0.10 5.98 -22.98
C GLU A 71 1.43 6.15 -22.98
N THR A 72 2.15 5.31 -22.23
CA THR A 72 3.62 5.31 -22.20
C THR A 72 4.24 4.89 -23.54
N VAL A 73 3.49 4.25 -24.44
CA VAL A 73 3.95 3.88 -25.79
C VAL A 73 3.43 4.80 -26.89
N ILE A 74 2.53 5.74 -26.58
CA ILE A 74 1.93 6.62 -27.59
C ILE A 74 2.99 7.45 -28.31
N TRP A 75 3.97 7.99 -27.59
CA TRP A 75 5.04 8.78 -28.23
C TRP A 75 5.84 7.96 -29.23
N LYS A 76 6.10 6.68 -28.94
CA LYS A 76 6.76 5.76 -29.88
C LYS A 76 5.95 5.56 -31.16
N ILE A 77 4.62 5.55 -31.07
CA ILE A 77 3.72 5.49 -32.23
C ILE A 77 3.78 6.79 -33.02
N ILE A 78 3.77 7.94 -32.32
CA ILE A 78 3.88 9.28 -32.94
C ILE A 78 5.20 9.42 -33.71
N MET A 79 6.33 8.98 -33.14
CA MET A 79 7.63 9.03 -33.80
C MET A 79 7.63 8.22 -35.11
N LYS A 80 7.05 7.01 -35.10
CA LYS A 80 6.86 6.23 -36.33
C LYS A 80 5.99 6.95 -37.35
N GLY A 81 4.94 7.63 -36.91
CA GLY A 81 4.11 8.46 -37.78
C GLY A 81 4.88 9.64 -38.37
N ALA A 82 5.76 10.28 -37.58
CA ALA A 82 6.58 11.41 -38.02
C ALA A 82 7.60 11.00 -39.09
N GLU A 83 8.20 9.81 -38.98
CA GLU A 83 9.13 9.25 -39.97
C GLU A 83 8.49 9.04 -41.35
N LEU A 84 7.18 8.83 -41.42
CA LEU A 84 6.44 8.63 -42.67
C LEU A 84 6.03 9.93 -43.36
N LEU A 85 6.22 11.09 -42.71
CA LEU A 85 5.82 12.38 -43.27
C LEU A 85 6.85 12.90 -44.26
N ASN A 86 6.37 13.41 -45.40
CA ASN A 86 7.23 14.08 -46.37
C ASN A 86 7.64 15.48 -45.85
N THR A 87 8.93 15.68 -45.61
CA THR A 87 9.50 16.92 -45.09
C THR A 87 9.19 18.14 -45.96
N ALA A 88 9.04 17.96 -47.27
CA ALA A 88 8.71 19.03 -48.22
C ALA A 88 7.27 19.57 -48.07
N THR A 89 6.39 18.80 -47.43
CA THR A 89 4.97 19.16 -47.24
C THR A 89 4.65 19.66 -45.84
N LEU A 90 5.65 19.73 -44.95
CA LEU A 90 5.44 20.16 -43.57
C LEU A 90 5.14 21.66 -43.50
N PRO A 91 4.21 22.08 -42.63
CA PRO A 91 3.93 23.50 -42.43
C PRO A 91 5.16 24.23 -41.85
N ALA A 92 5.27 25.52 -42.14
CA ALA A 92 6.34 26.33 -41.55
C ALA A 92 6.25 26.36 -40.02
N ALA A 93 7.41 26.36 -39.36
CA ALA A 93 7.48 26.52 -37.91
C ALA A 93 6.84 27.84 -37.47
N LYS A 94 5.87 27.74 -36.56
CA LYS A 94 5.20 28.89 -35.94
C LYS A 94 5.42 28.86 -34.43
N GLY A 95 5.72 30.03 -33.87
CA GLY A 95 5.93 30.21 -32.43
C GLY A 95 7.39 30.03 -31.98
N PRO A 96 7.66 30.13 -30.67
CA PRO A 96 8.99 29.93 -30.11
C PRO A 96 9.54 28.54 -30.42
N LEU A 97 10.86 28.44 -30.56
CA LEU A 97 11.54 27.15 -30.66
C LEU A 97 11.19 26.31 -29.42
N ASP A 98 10.68 25.10 -29.67
CA ASP A 98 10.46 24.09 -28.65
C ASP A 98 11.21 22.81 -29.02
N GLU A 99 11.15 21.83 -28.14
CA GLU A 99 11.86 20.55 -28.25
C GLU A 99 11.22 19.54 -29.22
N PHE A 100 10.29 19.99 -30.06
CA PHE A 100 9.54 19.14 -30.98
C PHE A 100 9.75 19.60 -32.43
N THR A 101 10.09 18.65 -33.28
CA THR A 101 10.14 18.86 -34.73
C THR A 101 8.73 19.11 -35.29
N MET A 102 8.67 19.71 -36.47
CA MET A 102 7.37 19.91 -37.13
C MET A 102 6.70 18.58 -37.52
N ALA A 103 7.49 17.59 -37.92
CA ALA A 103 6.99 16.25 -38.23
C ALA A 103 6.32 15.62 -37.01
N GLU A 104 6.93 15.69 -35.82
CA GLU A 104 6.34 15.20 -34.58
C GLU A 104 5.06 15.97 -34.20
N LYS A 105 5.02 17.30 -34.40
CA LYS A 105 3.81 18.09 -34.13
C LYS A 105 2.64 17.69 -35.02
N VAL A 106 2.90 17.48 -36.32
CA VAL A 106 1.88 17.04 -37.29
C VAL A 106 1.44 15.61 -36.99
N ALA A 107 2.38 14.68 -36.80
CA ALA A 107 2.08 13.29 -36.48
C ALA A 107 1.29 13.16 -35.16
N ALA A 108 1.64 13.93 -34.13
CA ALA A 108 0.89 13.96 -32.87
C ALA A 108 -0.54 14.48 -33.07
N LYS A 109 -0.74 15.52 -33.89
CA LYS A 109 -2.08 16.03 -34.19
C LYS A 109 -2.91 14.98 -34.92
N ASN A 110 -2.35 14.32 -35.94
CA ASN A 110 -3.04 13.26 -36.69
C ASN A 110 -3.42 12.09 -35.77
N PHE A 111 -2.48 11.63 -34.93
CA PHE A 111 -2.75 10.62 -33.92
C PHE A 111 -3.90 11.03 -32.98
N MET A 112 -3.89 12.28 -32.50
CA MET A 112 -4.96 12.79 -31.63
C MET A 112 -6.33 12.78 -32.34
N GLU A 113 -6.39 13.17 -33.61
CA GLU A 113 -7.63 13.12 -34.42
C GLU A 113 -8.13 11.68 -34.59
N GLU A 114 -7.25 10.77 -35.00
CA GLU A 114 -7.58 9.36 -35.24
C GLU A 114 -7.98 8.61 -33.96
N ALA A 115 -7.31 8.91 -32.84
CA ALA A 115 -7.58 8.29 -31.55
C ALA A 115 -8.67 9.00 -30.73
N GLY A 116 -9.30 10.05 -31.28
CA GLY A 116 -10.46 10.73 -30.68
C GLY A 116 -10.13 11.68 -29.52
N TYR A 117 -8.91 12.21 -29.46
CA TYR A 117 -8.52 13.25 -28.50
C TYR A 117 -8.90 14.65 -29.01
N GLY A 118 -9.19 15.57 -28.09
CA GLY A 118 -9.43 16.97 -28.44
C GLY A 118 -8.18 17.64 -29.04
N THR A 119 -8.34 18.41 -30.12
CA THR A 119 -7.21 18.94 -30.90
C THR A 119 -6.94 20.43 -30.69
N SER A 120 -7.43 21.03 -29.60
CA SER A 120 -7.11 22.44 -29.30
C SER A 120 -5.60 22.62 -29.10
N ALA A 121 -5.06 23.77 -29.48
CA ALA A 121 -3.61 24.01 -29.43
C ALA A 121 -3.01 23.80 -28.03
N ALA A 122 -3.72 24.23 -26.99
CA ALA A 122 -3.33 24.01 -25.60
C ALA A 122 -3.31 22.52 -25.24
N ASN A 123 -4.35 21.78 -25.63
CA ASN A 123 -4.44 20.35 -25.35
C ASN A 123 -3.35 19.56 -26.07
N GLN A 124 -3.10 19.86 -27.35
CA GLN A 124 -2.02 19.21 -28.11
C GLN A 124 -0.65 19.40 -27.45
N ARG A 125 -0.35 20.61 -26.96
CA ARG A 125 0.92 20.90 -26.27
C ARG A 125 1.05 20.08 -24.99
N LEU A 126 -0.01 20.05 -24.16
CA LEU A 126 -0.02 19.31 -22.90
C LEU A 126 0.18 17.80 -23.12
N TRP A 127 -0.53 17.21 -24.08
CA TRP A 127 -0.45 15.78 -24.37
C TRP A 127 0.88 15.37 -25.01
N ARG A 128 1.44 16.17 -25.93
CA ARG A 128 2.77 15.90 -26.49
C ARG A 128 3.83 15.87 -25.40
N ASN A 129 3.84 16.86 -24.51
CA ASN A 129 4.78 16.90 -23.39
C ASN A 129 4.60 15.67 -22.48
N LEU A 130 3.37 15.36 -22.09
CA LEU A 130 3.09 14.21 -21.23
C LEU A 130 3.55 12.91 -21.89
N TRP A 131 3.12 12.61 -23.12
CA TRP A 131 3.45 11.35 -23.79
C TRP A 131 4.95 11.20 -24.05
N LYS A 132 5.65 12.27 -24.44
CA LYS A 132 7.11 12.25 -24.60
C LYS A 132 7.81 11.93 -23.27
N ASN A 133 7.41 12.59 -22.18
CA ASN A 133 7.97 12.33 -20.85
C ASN A 133 7.70 10.89 -20.38
N LEU A 134 6.46 10.41 -20.50
CA LEU A 134 6.09 9.04 -20.13
C LEU A 134 6.86 7.99 -20.93
N PHE A 135 7.09 8.24 -22.21
CA PHE A 135 7.91 7.38 -23.05
C PHE A 135 9.37 7.36 -22.63
N GLN A 136 9.97 8.53 -22.36
CA GLN A 136 11.34 8.63 -21.89
C GLN A 136 11.52 7.92 -20.54
N MET A 137 10.57 8.09 -19.62
CA MET A 137 10.56 7.37 -18.34
C MET A 137 10.55 5.85 -18.54
N ARG A 138 9.70 5.35 -19.45
CA ARG A 138 9.62 3.94 -19.78
C ARG A 138 10.94 3.40 -20.34
N GLU A 139 11.54 4.12 -21.30
CA GLU A 139 12.82 3.70 -21.90
C GLU A 139 13.98 3.77 -20.89
N ALA A 140 13.88 4.61 -19.86
CA ALA A 140 14.83 4.66 -18.74
C ALA A 140 14.62 3.54 -17.69
N GLY A 141 13.62 2.67 -17.86
CA GLY A 141 13.36 1.54 -16.96
C GLY A 141 12.39 1.83 -15.81
N ILE A 142 11.73 3.00 -15.81
CA ILE A 142 10.68 3.32 -14.81
C ILE A 142 9.42 2.53 -15.18
N ASP A 143 9.07 1.53 -14.37
CA ASP A 143 7.97 0.62 -14.68
C ASP A 143 6.85 0.71 -13.65
N ARG A 144 7.15 0.46 -12.36
CA ARG A 144 6.15 0.35 -11.30
C ARG A 144 5.42 1.68 -11.07
N ILE A 145 6.16 2.79 -11.04
CA ILE A 145 5.55 4.12 -10.95
C ILE A 145 4.64 4.39 -12.14
N LEU A 146 5.06 4.05 -13.37
CA LEU A 146 4.24 4.26 -14.56
C LEU A 146 3.00 3.36 -14.57
N PHE A 147 3.11 2.14 -14.04
CA PHE A 147 2.01 1.19 -13.96
C PHE A 147 0.90 1.66 -13.00
N TYR A 148 1.27 2.16 -11.81
CA TYR A 148 0.32 2.69 -10.82
C TYR A 148 0.12 4.20 -10.88
N ARG A 149 0.55 4.87 -11.96
CA ARG A 149 0.53 6.33 -12.03
C ARG A 149 -0.88 6.89 -11.88
N THR A 150 -1.02 7.99 -11.17
CA THR A 150 -2.32 8.62 -10.89
C THR A 150 -2.49 9.95 -11.65
N LYS A 151 -3.69 10.54 -11.60
CA LYS A 151 -3.91 11.86 -12.21
C LYS A 151 -3.03 12.94 -11.56
N GLU A 152 -2.77 12.83 -10.27
CA GLU A 152 -1.86 13.70 -9.52
C GLU A 152 -0.43 13.58 -10.05
N PHE A 153 0.03 12.37 -10.38
CA PHE A 153 1.32 12.16 -11.03
C PHE A 153 1.35 12.77 -12.44
N ASP A 154 0.30 12.58 -13.24
CA ASP A 154 0.21 13.18 -14.58
C ASP A 154 0.21 14.71 -14.50
N THR A 155 -0.47 15.31 -13.52
CA THR A 155 -0.46 16.76 -13.26
C THR A 155 0.93 17.23 -12.85
N TYR A 156 1.57 16.52 -11.91
CA TYR A 156 2.96 16.80 -11.51
C TYR A 156 3.91 16.81 -12.71
N CYS A 157 3.81 15.80 -13.60
CA CYS A 157 4.65 15.73 -14.80
C CYS A 157 4.38 16.86 -15.80
N LYS A 158 3.13 17.35 -15.89
CA LYS A 158 2.74 18.46 -16.78
C LYS A 158 3.23 19.81 -16.25
N GLU A 159 3.21 19.98 -14.93
CA GLU A 159 3.53 21.23 -14.24
C GLU A 159 5.00 21.34 -13.81
N TYR A 160 5.79 20.27 -13.98
CA TYR A 160 7.18 20.22 -13.55
C TYR A 160 8.00 21.40 -14.12
N PRO A 161 8.63 22.23 -13.26
CA PRO A 161 9.34 23.42 -13.71
C PRO A 161 10.52 23.08 -14.62
N LYS A 162 10.58 23.69 -15.80
CA LYS A 162 11.71 23.54 -16.74
C LYS A 162 13.02 24.16 -16.23
N ALA A 163 12.97 24.98 -15.18
CA ALA A 163 14.12 25.67 -14.60
C ALA A 163 14.75 24.92 -13.41
N ASN A 164 14.25 23.74 -13.06
CA ASN A 164 14.86 22.93 -12.00
C ASN A 164 16.22 22.39 -12.45
N GLU A 165 17.16 22.32 -11.52
CA GLU A 165 18.50 21.77 -11.75
C GLU A 165 18.46 20.26 -12.07
N ILE A 166 17.50 19.55 -11.48
CA ILE A 166 17.27 18.12 -11.70
C ILE A 166 16.15 17.96 -12.74
N THR A 167 16.34 17.06 -13.71
CA THR A 167 15.30 16.81 -14.71
C THR A 167 14.12 16.04 -14.10
N LEU A 168 12.94 16.15 -14.73
CA LEU A 168 11.78 15.34 -14.34
C LEU A 168 12.12 13.83 -14.42
N LEU A 169 12.87 13.41 -15.45
CA LEU A 169 13.27 12.02 -15.63
C LEU A 169 14.12 11.53 -14.47
N ASP A 170 15.18 12.28 -14.12
CA ASP A 170 16.08 11.91 -13.02
C ASP A 170 15.34 11.91 -11.68
N THR A 171 14.41 12.86 -11.48
CA THR A 171 13.57 12.91 -10.29
C THR A 171 12.72 11.65 -10.15
N VAL A 172 12.00 11.27 -11.20
CA VAL A 172 11.12 10.08 -11.15
C VAL A 172 11.93 8.78 -11.12
N LEU A 173 13.10 8.75 -11.77
CA LEU A 173 14.01 7.60 -11.70
C LEU A 173 14.47 7.37 -10.26
N SER A 174 14.86 8.43 -9.54
CA SER A 174 15.21 8.33 -8.11
C SER A 174 14.05 7.82 -7.25
N TRP A 175 12.80 8.10 -7.64
CA TRP A 175 11.64 7.55 -6.96
C TRP A 175 11.42 6.08 -7.30
N GLU A 176 11.66 5.66 -8.55
CA GLU A 176 11.56 4.25 -8.94
C GLU A 176 12.61 3.42 -8.20
N ASP A 177 13.84 3.93 -8.07
CA ASP A 177 14.91 3.25 -7.32
C ASP A 177 14.53 3.08 -5.84
N ALA A 178 13.95 4.11 -5.22
CA ALA A 178 13.57 4.08 -3.81
C ALA A 178 12.27 3.29 -3.53
N TYR A 179 11.26 3.41 -4.40
CA TYR A 179 9.91 2.88 -4.17
C TYR A 179 9.58 1.65 -5.00
N GLY A 180 10.26 1.37 -6.11
CA GLY A 180 10.02 0.22 -6.98
C GLY A 180 10.01 -1.11 -6.22
N PRO A 181 11.06 -1.43 -5.44
CA PRO A 181 11.08 -2.63 -4.60
C PRO A 181 9.96 -2.65 -3.55
N GLN A 182 9.60 -1.49 -3.01
CA GLN A 182 8.55 -1.35 -2.00
C GLN A 182 7.15 -1.54 -2.60
N ILE A 183 6.94 -1.08 -3.83
CA ILE A 183 5.71 -1.32 -4.59
C ILE A 183 5.53 -2.82 -4.84
N GLU A 184 6.59 -3.52 -5.28
CA GLU A 184 6.52 -4.96 -5.50
C GLU A 184 6.14 -5.74 -4.23
N GLN A 185 6.73 -5.39 -3.09
CA GLN A 185 6.37 -5.98 -1.80
C GLN A 185 4.92 -5.66 -1.43
N LEU A 186 4.50 -4.40 -1.64
CA LEU A 186 3.14 -3.94 -1.35
C LEU A 186 2.09 -4.66 -2.20
N GLU A 187 2.38 -4.98 -3.46
CA GLU A 187 1.53 -5.81 -4.32
C GLU A 187 1.26 -7.18 -3.68
N LYS A 188 2.33 -7.86 -3.28
CA LYS A 188 2.27 -9.19 -2.63
C LYS A 188 1.45 -9.13 -1.33
N ARG A 189 1.69 -8.11 -0.49
CA ARG A 189 0.93 -7.88 0.74
C ARG A 189 -0.55 -7.65 0.48
N ALA A 190 -0.89 -6.80 -0.49
CA ALA A 190 -2.27 -6.49 -0.83
C ALA A 190 -3.05 -7.72 -1.33
N ILE A 191 -2.40 -8.60 -2.11
CA ILE A 191 -2.99 -9.87 -2.54
C ILE A 191 -3.26 -10.77 -1.34
N LYS A 192 -2.27 -10.98 -0.45
CA LYS A 192 -2.46 -11.82 0.76
C LYS A 192 -3.57 -11.33 1.66
N TRP A 193 -3.66 -10.03 1.88
CA TRP A 193 -4.75 -9.44 2.65
C TRP A 193 -6.12 -9.65 2.00
N SER A 194 -6.18 -9.68 0.66
CA SER A 194 -7.41 -9.95 -0.07
C SER A 194 -7.90 -11.39 0.08
N GLU A 195 -6.97 -12.33 0.30
CA GLU A 195 -7.22 -13.74 0.63
C GLU A 195 -7.60 -13.93 2.11
N GLY A 196 -7.57 -12.86 2.92
CA GLY A 196 -7.84 -12.90 4.35
C GLY A 196 -6.62 -13.24 5.21
N ASP A 197 -5.42 -13.32 4.61
CA ASP A 197 -4.18 -13.51 5.36
C ASP A 197 -3.60 -12.17 5.82
N PHE A 198 -3.78 -11.89 7.12
CA PHE A 198 -3.23 -10.73 7.80
C PHE A 198 -2.04 -11.08 8.71
N THR A 199 -1.51 -12.30 8.64
CA THR A 199 -0.45 -12.78 9.54
C THR A 199 0.89 -12.11 9.27
N GLY A 200 1.06 -11.50 8.08
CA GLY A 200 2.31 -10.86 7.68
C GLY A 200 3.41 -11.85 7.29
N LYS A 201 3.15 -13.15 7.19
CA LYS A 201 4.19 -14.14 6.84
C LYS A 201 4.88 -13.87 5.50
N VAL A 202 4.20 -13.15 4.60
CA VAL A 202 4.77 -12.68 3.33
C VAL A 202 6.05 -11.84 3.51
N TYR A 203 6.25 -11.16 4.65
CA TYR A 203 7.51 -10.47 4.94
C TYR A 203 8.69 -11.44 5.04
N LEU A 204 8.48 -12.65 5.56
CA LEU A 204 9.54 -13.67 5.68
C LEU A 204 9.93 -14.28 4.33
N GLU A 205 9.08 -14.12 3.30
CA GLU A 205 9.38 -14.56 1.94
C GLU A 205 10.24 -13.53 1.18
N GLU A 206 10.40 -12.32 1.72
CA GLU A 206 11.21 -11.27 1.11
C GLU A 206 12.70 -11.60 1.25
N PRO A 207 13.49 -11.62 0.15
CA PRO A 207 14.88 -12.08 0.20
C PRO A 207 15.76 -11.35 1.22
N HIS A 208 15.62 -10.02 1.34
CA HIS A 208 16.39 -9.22 2.29
C HIS A 208 15.97 -9.41 3.75
N VAL A 209 14.73 -9.84 4.00
CA VAL A 209 14.25 -10.21 5.34
C VAL A 209 14.72 -11.62 5.68
N ALA A 210 14.48 -12.58 4.78
CA ALA A 210 14.87 -13.99 4.97
C ALA A 210 16.38 -14.17 5.22
N GLN A 211 17.21 -13.34 4.59
CA GLN A 211 18.67 -13.35 4.80
C GLN A 211 19.10 -12.85 6.18
N LYS A 212 18.26 -12.06 6.87
CA LYS A 212 18.63 -11.33 8.09
C LYS A 212 17.85 -11.75 9.32
N LEU A 213 16.70 -12.39 9.12
CA LEU A 213 15.78 -12.73 10.20
C LEU A 213 15.46 -14.23 10.16
N GLU A 214 16.08 -14.97 11.07
CA GLU A 214 15.83 -16.40 11.25
C GLU A 214 14.65 -16.64 12.21
N VAL A 215 13.43 -16.36 11.75
CA VAL A 215 12.20 -16.61 12.53
C VAL A 215 11.33 -17.66 11.84
N PRO A 216 10.93 -18.75 12.53
CA PRO A 216 9.98 -19.70 11.98
C PRO A 216 8.64 -19.03 11.64
N GLY A 217 8.06 -19.34 10.48
CA GLY A 217 6.76 -18.79 10.08
C GLY A 217 5.60 -19.15 11.01
N SER A 218 5.74 -20.15 11.89
CA SER A 218 4.79 -20.45 12.97
C SER A 218 4.80 -19.42 14.11
N SER A 219 5.93 -18.72 14.27
CA SER A 219 6.16 -17.70 15.30
C SER A 219 5.91 -16.28 14.81
N TRP A 220 5.51 -16.08 13.55
CA TRP A 220 5.22 -14.77 12.96
C TRP A 220 3.72 -14.52 12.80
N ASN A 221 3.18 -13.47 13.43
CA ASN A 221 1.76 -13.16 13.38
C ASN A 221 1.40 -11.68 13.66
N ASP A 222 1.25 -10.90 12.59
CA ASP A 222 0.82 -9.49 12.64
C ASP A 222 -0.68 -9.29 12.88
N ALA A 223 -1.50 -10.36 12.81
CA ALA A 223 -2.95 -10.26 12.97
C ALA A 223 -3.40 -10.22 14.45
N SER A 224 -2.43 -10.32 15.39
CA SER A 224 -2.54 -10.83 16.77
C SER A 224 -3.96 -10.85 17.38
N LYS A 225 -4.49 -12.07 17.54
CA LYS A 225 -5.67 -12.39 18.36
C LYS A 225 -5.48 -13.71 19.13
N MET A 226 -4.29 -13.97 19.65
CA MET A 226 -4.03 -15.24 20.35
C MET A 226 -3.93 -15.00 21.86
N TRP A 227 -4.93 -15.50 22.58
CA TRP A 227 -4.76 -15.83 23.99
C TRP A 227 -3.89 -17.07 24.10
N ILE A 228 -3.03 -17.12 25.11
CA ILE A 228 -2.22 -18.32 25.39
C ILE A 228 -3.07 -19.56 25.68
N SER A 229 -4.26 -19.37 26.27
CA SER A 229 -5.19 -20.43 26.64
C SER A 229 -6.62 -19.88 26.71
N ARG A 230 -7.60 -20.77 26.47
CA ARG A 230 -9.02 -20.44 26.61
C ARG A 230 -9.42 -20.17 28.07
N ASP A 231 -8.70 -20.76 29.02
CA ASP A 231 -8.97 -20.59 30.44
C ASP A 231 -8.60 -19.17 30.90
N GLU A 232 -7.44 -18.66 30.48
CA GLU A 232 -7.04 -17.28 30.75
C GLU A 232 -7.97 -16.27 30.08
N GLU A 233 -8.40 -16.55 28.84
CA GLU A 233 -9.41 -15.72 28.17
C GLU A 233 -10.75 -15.72 28.93
N SER A 234 -11.21 -16.87 29.40
CA SER A 234 -12.47 -16.98 30.13
C SER A 234 -12.38 -16.29 31.49
N ALA A 235 -11.24 -16.44 32.18
CA ALA A 235 -10.97 -15.79 33.45
C ALA A 235 -10.91 -14.26 33.33
N SER A 236 -10.31 -13.73 32.27
CA SER A 236 -10.25 -12.28 32.05
C SER A 236 -11.64 -11.69 31.84
N ARG A 237 -12.50 -12.37 31.07
CA ARG A 237 -13.89 -11.95 30.81
C ARG A 237 -14.74 -11.91 32.08
N LEU A 238 -14.48 -12.80 33.04
CA LEU A 238 -15.19 -12.85 34.32
C LEU A 238 -14.69 -11.79 35.32
N ALA A 239 -13.42 -11.38 35.20
CA ALA A 239 -12.77 -10.48 36.16
C ALA A 239 -12.99 -8.99 35.86
N GLU A 240 -13.32 -8.60 34.63
CA GLU A 240 -13.41 -7.20 34.26
C GLU A 240 -14.82 -6.61 34.48
N PRO A 241 -14.95 -5.41 35.10
CA PRO A 241 -16.19 -4.65 35.05
C PRO A 241 -16.48 -4.26 33.59
N LYS A 242 -17.77 -4.19 33.22
CA LYS A 242 -18.23 -3.80 31.87
C LYS A 242 -17.78 -2.37 31.55
N VAL A 243 -16.54 -2.20 31.10
CA VAL A 243 -16.06 -0.95 30.49
C VAL A 243 -16.97 -0.66 29.30
N GLY A 244 -17.37 0.61 29.16
CA GLY A 244 -18.31 1.07 28.15
C GLY A 244 -17.95 0.58 26.74
N LEU A 245 -18.98 0.39 25.91
CA LEU A 245 -18.86 -0.17 24.56
C LEU A 245 -17.66 0.40 23.80
N PRO A 246 -16.91 -0.44 23.05
CA PRO A 246 -15.80 0.02 22.24
C PRO A 246 -16.28 1.13 21.30
N THR A 247 -15.54 2.22 21.24
CA THR A 247 -15.76 3.31 20.28
C THR A 247 -15.48 2.78 18.88
N GLN A 248 -16.48 2.17 18.24
CA GLN A 248 -16.50 1.68 16.85
C GLN A 248 -15.10 1.30 16.33
N LEU A 249 -14.40 0.41 17.04
CA LEU A 249 -12.97 0.23 16.85
C LEU A 249 -12.73 -0.91 15.86
N TRP A 250 -12.87 -0.53 14.58
CA TRP A 250 -12.13 -1.13 13.46
C TRP A 250 -12.54 -2.54 13.04
N SER A 251 -13.13 -2.65 11.85
CA SER A 251 -13.17 -3.92 11.11
C SER A 251 -11.92 -3.99 10.22
N PRO A 252 -11.04 -5.00 10.35
CA PRO A 252 -9.90 -5.18 9.44
C PRO A 252 -10.34 -5.46 7.98
N TYR A 253 -11.64 -5.64 7.74
CA TYR A 253 -12.20 -6.08 6.47
C TYR A 253 -12.77 -4.97 5.58
N ASP A 254 -12.74 -3.71 6.01
CA ASP A 254 -13.48 -2.65 5.32
C ASP A 254 -12.64 -1.93 4.25
N ASN A 255 -12.59 -2.54 3.06
CA ASN A 255 -11.82 -2.07 1.89
C ASN A 255 -12.21 -0.67 1.38
N HIS A 256 -13.37 -0.16 1.78
CA HIS A 256 -13.79 1.20 1.46
C HIS A 256 -13.00 2.27 2.25
N THR A 257 -12.16 1.86 3.20
CA THR A 257 -11.34 2.76 4.02
C THR A 257 -9.89 2.91 3.54
N ILE A 258 -9.45 2.19 2.49
CA ILE A 258 -8.08 2.35 1.96
C ILE A 258 -8.02 3.68 1.19
N SER A 259 -7.47 4.68 1.84
CA SER A 259 -7.38 6.05 1.35
C SER A 259 -6.12 6.69 1.93
N GLU A 260 -5.61 7.72 1.27
CA GLU A 260 -4.51 8.54 1.81
C GLU A 260 -4.86 9.11 3.19
N LEU A 261 -6.14 9.41 3.41
CA LEU A 261 -6.67 9.94 4.67
C LEU A 261 -7.00 8.87 5.71
N SER A 262 -6.82 7.58 5.36
CA SER A 262 -7.07 6.50 6.29
C SER A 262 -6.13 6.59 7.48
N LYS A 263 -6.68 6.47 8.69
CA LYS A 263 -5.88 6.32 9.91
C LYS A 263 -5.19 4.97 9.99
N ASN A 264 -5.57 4.00 9.13
CA ASN A 264 -4.87 2.72 9.03
C ASN A 264 -3.70 2.83 8.05
N LYS A 265 -2.48 2.69 8.55
CA LYS A 265 -1.25 2.67 7.75
C LYS A 265 -0.55 1.30 7.75
N SER A 266 -1.15 0.25 8.31
CA SER A 266 -0.43 -1.00 8.60
C SER A 266 0.07 -1.75 7.38
N ILE A 267 -0.60 -1.66 6.23
CA ILE A 267 -0.12 -2.28 4.98
C ILE A 267 1.12 -1.58 4.40
N PHE A 268 1.32 -0.32 4.78
CA PHE A 268 2.42 0.53 4.31
C PHE A 268 3.62 0.50 5.26
N ILE A 269 3.62 -0.36 6.27
CA ILE A 269 4.82 -0.62 7.05
C ILE A 269 5.71 -1.60 6.27
N SER A 270 7.01 -1.46 6.34
CA SER A 270 7.96 -2.32 5.62
C SER A 270 9.24 -2.53 6.42
N LEU A 271 9.86 -3.68 6.22
CA LEU A 271 11.18 -4.01 6.75
C LEU A 271 12.21 -3.66 5.68
N ILE A 272 13.03 -2.66 5.96
CA ILE A 272 14.00 -2.12 5.00
C ILE A 272 15.41 -2.38 5.50
N PRO A 273 16.32 -2.91 4.66
CA PRO A 273 17.70 -3.10 5.06
C PRO A 273 18.37 -1.74 5.35
N THR A 274 19.13 -1.66 6.44
CA THR A 274 19.99 -0.51 6.75
C THR A 274 21.41 -0.75 6.25
N ASP A 275 22.17 0.34 6.09
CA ASP A 275 23.59 0.30 5.67
C ASP A 275 24.46 -0.56 6.60
N ASN A 276 24.07 -0.67 7.87
CA ASN A 276 24.76 -1.45 8.89
C ASN A 276 24.41 -2.94 8.85
N GLY A 277 23.61 -3.40 7.88
CA GLY A 277 23.22 -4.80 7.75
C GLY A 277 21.97 -5.20 8.53
N HIS A 278 21.43 -4.37 9.42
CA HIS A 278 20.19 -4.67 10.15
C HIS A 278 18.93 -4.41 9.30
N LEU A 279 17.76 -4.73 9.86
CA LEU A 279 16.45 -4.34 9.33
C LEU A 279 15.91 -3.16 10.14
N SER A 280 15.34 -2.18 9.45
CA SER A 280 14.61 -1.07 10.04
C SER A 280 13.14 -1.19 9.69
N VAL A 281 12.26 -0.95 10.66
CA VAL A 281 10.81 -0.87 10.43
C VAL A 281 10.47 0.56 10.05
N CYS A 282 10.00 0.77 8.81
CA CYS A 282 9.67 2.11 8.30
C CYS A 282 8.30 2.13 7.63
N PRO A 283 7.56 3.25 7.67
CA PRO A 283 6.43 3.44 6.78
C PRO A 283 6.93 3.86 5.39
N ILE A 284 6.27 3.42 4.32
CA ILE A 284 6.53 3.88 2.94
C ILE A 284 5.59 5.02 2.51
N VAL A 285 4.73 5.48 3.41
CA VAL A 285 3.84 6.63 3.24
C VAL A 285 3.98 7.59 4.41
N PRO A 286 3.62 8.88 4.26
CA PRO A 286 3.57 9.79 5.40
C PRO A 286 2.56 9.30 6.44
N VAL A 287 2.96 9.36 7.71
CA VAL A 287 2.16 8.98 8.87
C VAL A 287 1.86 10.23 9.70
N ARG A 288 0.63 10.36 10.20
CA ARG A 288 0.21 11.44 11.09
C ARG A 288 0.11 10.95 12.53
N GLU A 289 0.16 11.89 13.46
CA GLU A 289 -0.09 11.59 14.87
C GLU A 289 -1.46 10.91 15.07
N GLY A 290 -1.47 9.83 15.84
CA GLY A 290 -2.65 9.00 16.12
C GLY A 290 -2.95 7.91 15.08
N ASP A 291 -2.26 7.90 13.94
CA ASP A 291 -2.40 6.85 12.94
C ASP A 291 -2.04 5.47 13.53
N PHE A 292 -2.80 4.45 13.11
CA PHE A 292 -2.57 3.05 13.43
C PHE A 292 -1.57 2.46 12.46
N LEU A 293 -0.46 1.91 12.98
CA LEU A 293 0.61 1.34 12.17
C LEU A 293 0.56 -0.18 12.13
N GLY A 294 -0.22 -0.83 12.99
CA GLY A 294 -0.34 -2.28 13.04
C GLY A 294 -0.46 -2.78 14.47
N VAL A 295 -0.36 -4.09 14.61
CA VAL A 295 -0.46 -4.78 15.89
C VAL A 295 0.94 -5.17 16.35
N PHE A 296 1.24 -4.93 17.62
CA PHE A 296 2.43 -5.47 18.26
C PHE A 296 2.13 -6.93 18.62
N ALA A 297 2.82 -7.87 17.98
CA ALA A 297 2.50 -9.28 18.05
C ALA A 297 2.90 -9.90 19.39
N GLY A 298 2.14 -10.90 19.80
CA GLY A 298 2.34 -11.64 21.05
C GLY A 298 1.11 -12.45 21.43
N MET A 299 1.22 -13.17 22.53
CA MET A 299 0.13 -13.89 23.18
C MET A 299 -0.41 -13.09 24.36
N ILE A 300 -1.73 -12.97 24.46
CA ILE A 300 -2.38 -12.31 25.59
C ILE A 300 -2.41 -13.27 26.77
N ARG A 301 -1.99 -12.76 27.94
CA ARG A 301 -1.91 -13.48 29.22
C ARG A 301 -2.83 -12.84 30.24
N PHE A 302 -3.49 -13.65 31.06
CA PHE A 302 -4.19 -13.27 32.27
C PHE A 302 -3.61 -14.02 33.47
N SER A 303 -2.47 -13.56 33.97
CA SER A 303 -1.69 -14.22 35.01
C SER A 303 -0.88 -13.22 35.84
N GLU A 304 -0.60 -13.56 37.09
CA GLU A 304 0.30 -12.77 37.97
C GLU A 304 1.78 -12.96 37.62
N ASN A 305 2.12 -14.03 36.88
CA ASN A 305 3.48 -14.39 36.50
C ASN A 305 3.98 -13.56 35.31
N PHE A 306 4.10 -12.25 35.50
CA PHE A 306 4.56 -11.32 34.46
C PHE A 306 6.06 -11.49 34.17
N ASP A 307 6.39 -11.61 32.88
CA ASP A 307 7.77 -11.61 32.40
C ASP A 307 8.26 -10.17 32.13
N PRO A 308 9.31 -9.66 32.80
CA PRO A 308 9.81 -8.30 32.56
C PRO A 308 10.53 -8.12 31.22
N PHE A 309 11.11 -9.19 30.65
CA PHE A 309 11.83 -9.13 29.38
C PHE A 309 10.88 -9.18 28.19
N TYR A 310 9.91 -10.09 28.22
CA TYR A 310 9.00 -10.35 27.09
C TYR A 310 7.57 -9.88 27.33
N GLY A 311 7.31 -9.18 28.45
CA GLY A 311 5.97 -8.72 28.82
C GLY A 311 5.70 -7.26 28.50
N ILE A 312 4.52 -6.97 27.93
CA ILE A 312 3.95 -5.62 27.89
C ILE A 312 2.76 -5.57 28.85
N ARG A 313 2.81 -4.70 29.88
CA ARG A 313 1.72 -4.57 30.86
C ARG A 313 0.45 -4.04 30.22
N GLY A 314 -0.68 -4.66 30.55
CA GLY A 314 -2.02 -4.22 30.16
C GLY A 314 -2.72 -3.35 31.20
N PRO A 315 -3.98 -2.94 30.92
CA PRO A 315 -4.78 -2.12 31.82
C PRO A 315 -5.08 -2.76 33.18
N GLY A 316 -5.13 -4.10 33.26
CA GLY A 316 -5.34 -4.86 34.49
C GLY A 316 -4.03 -5.45 35.03
N GLN A 317 -3.92 -5.61 36.35
CA GLN A 317 -2.70 -6.12 37.00
C GLN A 317 -2.26 -7.51 36.47
N ARG A 318 -3.23 -8.36 36.12
CA ARG A 318 -3.02 -9.72 35.58
C ARG A 318 -2.98 -9.77 34.06
N LEU A 319 -3.34 -8.68 33.37
CA LEU A 319 -3.40 -8.64 31.92
C LEU A 319 -2.07 -8.13 31.36
N TRP A 320 -1.46 -8.91 30.47
CA TRP A 320 -0.24 -8.50 29.80
C TRP A 320 -0.07 -9.27 28.48
N LEU A 321 0.80 -8.77 27.60
CA LEU A 321 1.14 -9.40 26.33
C LEU A 321 2.52 -10.04 26.46
N ASP A 322 2.62 -11.32 26.14
CA ASP A 322 3.86 -12.09 26.05
C ASP A 322 4.31 -12.21 24.60
N TYR A 323 5.44 -11.60 24.24
CA TYR A 323 6.00 -11.68 22.89
C TYR A 323 7.23 -12.59 22.79
N SER A 324 7.43 -13.51 23.76
CA SER A 324 8.59 -14.43 23.78
C SER A 324 8.57 -15.48 22.66
N GLN A 325 7.39 -15.97 22.28
CA GLN A 325 7.24 -17.04 21.26
C GLN A 325 6.65 -16.56 19.95
N ILE A 326 5.88 -15.46 19.99
CA ILE A 326 5.19 -14.88 18.84
C ILE A 326 5.73 -13.48 18.62
N THR A 327 6.20 -13.23 17.40
CA THR A 327 6.72 -11.96 16.94
C THR A 327 6.04 -11.53 15.64
N GLY A 328 6.41 -10.38 15.11
CA GLY A 328 5.82 -9.79 13.92
C GLY A 328 6.62 -8.59 13.44
N THR A 329 6.11 -7.93 12.41
CA THR A 329 6.77 -6.80 11.74
C THR A 329 7.12 -5.69 12.73
N LEU A 330 6.16 -5.32 13.57
CA LEU A 330 6.32 -4.22 14.53
C LEU A 330 7.09 -4.63 15.79
N ASN A 331 7.33 -5.91 16.02
CA ASN A 331 8.21 -6.36 17.09
C ASN A 331 9.69 -6.07 16.76
N GLN A 332 10.01 -5.91 15.48
CA GLN A 332 11.35 -5.56 14.98
C GLN A 332 11.66 -4.06 15.06
N MET A 333 10.74 -3.24 15.59
CA MET A 333 10.98 -1.81 15.76
C MET A 333 12.16 -1.58 16.71
N ARG A 334 12.97 -0.58 16.41
CA ARG A 334 14.04 -0.16 17.31
C ARG A 334 13.44 0.27 18.65
N VAL A 335 14.13 -0.12 19.72
CA VAL A 335 13.74 0.21 21.09
C VAL A 335 14.70 1.23 21.67
N SER A 336 14.15 2.35 22.13
CA SER A 336 14.90 3.34 22.92
C SER A 336 14.76 3.08 24.41
N GLN A 337 15.73 3.53 25.20
CA GLN A 337 15.65 3.46 26.66
C GLN A 337 14.41 4.21 27.19
N PRO A 338 13.91 3.87 28.38
CA PRO A 338 12.80 4.59 28.98
C PRO A 338 13.06 6.11 29.04
N GLY A 339 12.12 6.91 28.51
CA GLY A 339 12.26 8.37 28.40
C GLY A 339 13.14 8.86 27.24
N GLY A 340 13.69 7.94 26.43
CA GLY A 340 14.43 8.25 25.22
C GLY A 340 13.52 8.71 24.06
N TYR A 341 14.13 8.97 22.91
CA TYR A 341 13.39 9.35 21.71
C TYR A 341 12.50 8.19 21.24
N ALA A 342 11.20 8.46 21.10
CA ALA A 342 10.24 7.56 20.49
C ALA A 342 9.29 8.38 19.60
N ASN A 343 8.88 7.79 18.48
CA ASN A 343 7.91 8.36 17.55
C ASN A 343 6.62 7.54 17.49
N VAL A 344 6.55 6.42 18.23
CA VAL A 344 5.35 5.60 18.41
C VAL A 344 5.18 5.16 19.85
N ARG A 345 3.94 4.81 20.19
CA ARG A 345 3.57 4.14 21.44
C ARG A 345 2.82 2.84 21.21
N LEU A 346 2.92 1.96 22.20
CA LEU A 346 2.07 0.79 22.33
C LEU A 346 0.79 1.19 23.08
N GLN A 347 -0.36 0.80 22.56
CA GLN A 347 -1.66 1.12 23.14
C GLN A 347 -2.56 -0.11 23.18
N TRP A 348 -3.03 -0.46 24.37
CA TRP A 348 -4.01 -1.52 24.58
C TRP A 348 -5.40 -1.07 24.10
N GLU A 349 -6.04 -1.93 23.30
CA GLU A 349 -7.35 -1.65 22.71
C GLU A 349 -8.24 -2.89 22.80
N LEU A 350 -9.53 -2.66 23.08
CA LEU A 350 -10.58 -3.68 22.94
C LEU A 350 -11.05 -3.71 21.48
N VAL A 351 -11.10 -4.91 20.90
CA VAL A 351 -11.56 -5.15 19.53
C VAL A 351 -12.63 -6.23 19.49
N ASN A 352 -13.57 -6.11 18.57
CA ASN A 352 -14.58 -7.14 18.36
C ASN A 352 -13.95 -8.38 17.69
N LYS A 353 -14.27 -9.56 18.23
CA LYS A 353 -14.17 -10.85 17.56
C LYS A 353 -15.35 -10.92 16.58
N GLU A 354 -15.07 -10.71 15.30
CA GLU A 354 -15.99 -11.09 14.23
C GLU A 354 -15.60 -12.49 13.76
N ASP A 355 -16.11 -13.51 14.44
CA ASP A 355 -16.29 -14.86 13.89
C ASP A 355 -17.78 -15.04 13.64
N GLU A 356 -18.18 -15.65 12.51
CA GLU A 356 -19.58 -15.83 12.07
C GLU A 356 -20.49 -16.52 13.11
N THR A 357 -19.92 -17.08 14.18
CA THR A 357 -20.63 -17.87 15.20
C THR A 357 -20.52 -17.33 16.63
N GLN A 358 -19.62 -16.40 16.94
CA GLN A 358 -19.45 -15.86 18.30
C GLN A 358 -19.04 -14.39 18.29
N SER A 359 -19.95 -13.50 18.73
CA SER A 359 -19.60 -12.13 19.07
C SER A 359 -18.90 -12.10 20.43
N GLY A 360 -17.67 -11.58 20.45
CA GLY A 360 -16.88 -11.39 21.66
C GLY A 360 -16.01 -10.15 21.55
N VAL A 361 -15.45 -9.69 22.67
CA VAL A 361 -14.41 -8.65 22.67
C VAL A 361 -13.09 -9.31 23.05
N SER A 362 -12.01 -8.92 22.39
CA SER A 362 -10.65 -9.33 22.71
C SER A 362 -9.77 -8.11 22.91
N TRP A 363 -8.75 -8.25 23.73
CA TRP A 363 -7.68 -7.27 23.81
C TRP A 363 -6.74 -7.39 22.60
N ARG A 364 -6.05 -6.30 22.26
CA ARG A 364 -4.88 -6.25 21.38
C ARG A 364 -3.94 -5.14 21.83
N VAL A 365 -2.67 -5.22 21.42
CA VAL A 365 -1.72 -4.11 21.55
C VAL A 365 -1.49 -3.49 20.18
N SER A 366 -1.98 -2.28 19.99
CA SER A 366 -1.78 -1.49 18.77
C SER A 366 -0.51 -0.67 18.84
N VAL A 367 0.13 -0.45 17.69
CA VAL A 367 1.18 0.56 17.54
C VAL A 367 0.57 1.82 16.93
N ARG A 368 0.71 2.94 17.64
CA ARG A 368 0.15 4.24 17.25
C ARG A 368 1.28 5.26 17.10
N ALA A 369 1.18 6.10 16.09
CA ALA A 369 2.10 7.21 15.92
C ALA A 369 1.88 8.29 16.98
N ASP A 370 2.94 8.71 17.67
CA ASP A 370 2.89 9.82 18.62
C ASP A 370 3.20 11.18 17.98
N ARG A 371 3.67 11.17 16.73
CA ARG A 371 3.98 12.35 15.93
C ARG A 371 3.95 12.01 14.45
N ALA A 372 4.12 13.01 13.59
CA ALA A 372 4.30 12.74 12.17
C ALA A 372 5.59 11.93 11.91
N ILE A 373 5.51 10.93 11.04
CA ILE A 373 6.65 10.10 10.61
C ILE A 373 6.73 10.20 9.09
N MET A 374 7.90 10.56 8.58
CA MET A 374 8.14 10.67 7.14
C MET A 374 8.31 9.28 6.51
N PRO A 375 8.02 9.12 5.20
CA PRO A 375 8.37 7.89 4.49
C PRO A 375 9.84 7.52 4.72
N PHE A 376 10.10 6.23 4.90
CA PHE A 376 11.42 5.64 5.17
C PHE A 376 12.09 6.04 6.49
N GLN A 377 11.43 6.86 7.32
CA GLN A 377 11.92 7.15 8.65
C GLN A 377 11.69 5.96 9.59
N GLU A 378 12.74 5.54 10.30
CA GLU A 378 12.69 4.43 11.26
C GLU A 378 11.64 4.67 12.35
N ILE A 379 10.86 3.62 12.64
CA ILE A 379 9.92 3.58 13.75
C ILE A 379 10.66 3.13 15.01
N ILE A 380 10.56 3.97 16.05
CA ILE A 380 11.24 3.79 17.33
C ILE A 380 10.22 3.85 18.45
N ARG A 381 10.11 2.75 19.21
CA ARG A 381 9.30 2.69 20.43
C ARG A 381 10.16 2.91 21.67
N ALA A 382 9.56 3.45 22.72
CA ALA A 382 10.19 3.45 24.04
C ALA A 382 10.10 2.05 24.67
N ALA A 383 11.15 1.64 25.38
CA ALA A 383 11.09 0.49 26.26
C ALA A 383 10.11 0.79 27.40
N PRO A 384 9.13 -0.09 27.68
CA PRO A 384 8.20 0.09 28.79
C PRO A 384 8.90 -0.05 30.16
N GLN A 385 10.02 -0.77 30.21
CA GLN A 385 10.79 -1.08 31.42
C GLN A 385 12.30 -1.04 31.09
N LYS A 386 13.15 -0.93 32.11
CA LYS A 386 14.60 -0.79 31.92
C LYS A 386 15.19 -2.05 31.30
N GLU A 387 14.72 -3.20 31.72
CA GLU A 387 15.12 -4.56 31.32
C GLU A 387 15.01 -4.75 29.80
N GLN A 388 13.97 -4.18 29.17
CA GLN A 388 13.78 -4.23 27.71
C GLN A 388 14.66 -3.24 26.94
N GLY A 389 15.23 -2.24 27.60
CA GLY A 389 16.11 -1.24 26.99
C GLY A 389 17.58 -1.65 26.92
N TYR A 390 18.00 -2.65 27.71
CA TYR A 390 19.40 -3.10 27.81
C TYR A 390 19.69 -4.38 27.01
N ASP A 391 18.77 -5.36 26.95
CA ASP A 391 19.07 -6.69 26.36
C ASP A 391 18.55 -6.93 24.93
N LEU A 392 17.64 -6.11 24.40
CA LEU A 392 17.23 -6.23 22.98
C LEU A 392 18.29 -5.71 21.99
N HIS A 393 19.36 -5.10 22.51
CA HIS A 393 20.58 -4.75 21.75
C HIS A 393 21.72 -5.78 21.94
N ALA A 394 21.45 -6.94 22.57
CA ALA A 394 22.44 -7.99 22.81
C ALA A 394 22.36 -9.18 21.82
N ILE A 395 21.72 -9.00 20.65
CA ILE A 395 21.89 -9.93 19.49
C ILE A 395 22.88 -9.35 18.46
N ASP A 396 23.66 -8.33 18.82
CA ASP A 396 24.86 -7.94 18.08
C ASP A 396 25.97 -7.53 19.04
N PHE A 397 26.65 -8.53 19.60
CA PHE A 397 28.09 -8.52 19.87
C PHE A 397 28.56 -9.96 20.02
N LEU A 398 28.72 -10.66 18.89
CA LEU A 398 29.78 -11.66 18.67
C LEU A 398 30.03 -11.84 17.16
#